data_AF-A0A2H3CF54-F1
#
_entry.id   AF-A0A2H3CF54-F1
#
_cell.length_a   1.000
_cell.length_b   1.000
_cell.length_c   1.000
_cell.angle_alpha   90.00
_cell.angle_beta   90.00
_cell.angle_gamma   90.00
#
_symmetry.space_group_name_H-M   'P 1'
#
loop_
_entity.id
_entity.type
_entity.pdbx_description
1 polymer ?
#
loop_
_entity_poly.entity_id
_entity_poly.type
_entity_poly.pdbx_seq_one_letter_code
_entity_poly.pdbx_strand_id
1 'polypeptide(L)'
;MLYNACVDCYLTHACGLMPDAVDANVKPLMDVHKKFWRRVLRLGKKLMLIPLHSETGIIPLRSRRFLILLGYLKYLLSKDCDKYARAALESSRSFAMTGKFSWFKDVNVAGSRLKFDLEPISLEVTDPERIEEYRKVIQRSMEDRVLTEVGNSEKL
;
A
#
# COMPACT_ATOMS: atom_id res chain seq x y z
N MET A 1 16.12 8.10 -10.27
CA MET A 1 17.07 7.39 -9.38
C MET A 1 17.18 5.93 -9.80
N LEU A 2 18.37 5.34 -9.76
CA LEU A 2 18.62 3.93 -10.10
C LEU A 2 17.74 2.94 -9.29
N TYR A 3 17.41 3.29 -8.04
CA TYR A 3 16.51 2.49 -7.20
C TYR A 3 15.14 2.24 -7.85
N ASN A 4 14.49 3.28 -8.39
CA ASN A 4 13.17 3.16 -8.99
C ASN A 4 13.19 2.23 -10.23
N ALA A 5 14.23 2.36 -11.04
CA ALA A 5 14.35 1.60 -12.29
C ALA A 5 14.76 0.14 -12.10
N CYS A 6 15.60 -0.16 -11.10
CA CYS A 6 16.24 -1.47 -10.98
C CYS A 6 15.74 -2.32 -9.81
N VAL A 7 15.12 -1.70 -8.80
CA VAL A 7 14.67 -2.41 -7.59
C VAL A 7 13.18 -2.19 -7.37
N ASP A 8 12.72 -0.94 -7.44
CA ASP A 8 11.35 -0.61 -7.10
C ASP A 8 10.33 -1.22 -8.08
N CYS A 9 10.68 -1.31 -9.37
CA CYS A 9 9.89 -1.98 -10.39
C CYS A 9 9.54 -3.43 -10.00
N TYR A 10 10.49 -4.17 -9.43
CA TYR A 10 10.25 -5.53 -8.94
C TYR A 10 9.45 -5.55 -7.64
N LEU A 11 9.70 -4.60 -6.73
CA LEU A 11 9.00 -4.51 -5.45
C LEU A 11 7.55 -4.05 -5.56
N THR A 12 7.20 -3.32 -6.61
CA THR A 12 5.85 -2.82 -6.89
C THR A 12 5.15 -3.60 -8.01
N HIS A 13 5.84 -4.57 -8.63
CA HIS A 13 5.27 -5.41 -9.66
C HIS A 13 3.98 -6.09 -9.17
N ALA A 14 2.95 -6.05 -10.02
CA ALA A 14 1.62 -6.63 -9.81
C ALA A 14 0.88 -6.22 -8.51
N CYS A 15 1.38 -5.25 -7.73
CA CYS A 15 0.72 -4.86 -6.47
C CYS A 15 -0.64 -4.19 -6.68
N GLY A 16 -0.90 -3.67 -7.89
CA GLY A 16 -2.22 -3.21 -8.31
C GLY A 16 -3.26 -4.34 -8.38
N LEU A 17 -2.83 -5.57 -8.67
CA LEU A 17 -3.70 -6.74 -8.84
C LEU A 17 -3.72 -7.63 -7.61
N MET A 18 -2.66 -7.65 -6.82
CA MET A 18 -2.50 -8.55 -5.69
C MET A 18 -2.39 -7.75 -4.39
N PRO A 19 -3.51 -7.59 -3.64
CA PRO A 19 -3.49 -6.92 -2.36
C PRO A 19 -2.56 -7.63 -1.38
N ASP A 20 -1.91 -6.85 -0.52
CA ASP A 20 -0.98 -7.32 0.50
C ASP A 20 -1.72 -7.92 1.71
N ALA A 21 -2.64 -8.86 1.47
CA ALA A 21 -3.50 -9.46 2.48
C ALA A 21 -2.79 -10.53 3.34
N VAL A 22 -1.64 -11.04 2.90
CA VAL A 22 -0.85 -12.09 3.58
C VAL A 22 0.57 -11.59 3.85
N ASP A 23 0.92 -11.41 5.13
CA ASP A 23 2.22 -10.88 5.54
C ASP A 23 3.42 -11.72 5.09
N ALA A 24 3.26 -13.04 5.00
CA ALA A 24 4.32 -13.95 4.57
C ALA A 24 4.84 -13.59 3.16
N ASN A 25 3.97 -13.06 2.29
CA ASN A 25 4.32 -12.70 0.91
C ASN A 25 5.02 -11.34 0.82
N VAL A 26 4.73 -10.44 1.77
CA VAL A 26 5.22 -9.04 1.74
C VAL A 26 6.53 -8.88 2.50
N LYS A 27 6.74 -9.67 3.57
CA LYS A 27 7.96 -9.61 4.41
C LYS A 27 9.27 -9.71 3.59
N PRO A 28 9.43 -10.68 2.67
CA PRO A 28 10.65 -10.77 1.86
C PRO A 28 10.91 -9.51 1.02
N LEU A 29 9.85 -8.91 0.45
CA LEU A 29 9.95 -7.69 -0.35
C LEU A 29 10.39 -6.50 0.51
N MET A 30 9.83 -6.38 1.72
CA MET A 30 10.24 -5.37 2.68
C MET A 30 11.70 -5.55 3.10
N ASP A 31 12.17 -6.78 3.27
CA ASP A 31 13.56 -7.06 3.63
C ASP A 31 14.54 -6.68 2.52
N VAL A 32 14.18 -6.93 1.25
CA VAL A 32 14.96 -6.47 0.09
C VAL A 32 15.03 -4.94 0.07
N HIS A 33 13.90 -4.25 0.23
CA HIS A 33 13.83 -2.79 0.30
C HIS A 33 14.77 -2.23 1.38
N LYS A 34 14.68 -2.79 2.60
CA LYS A 34 15.53 -2.38 3.74
C LYS A 34 17.01 -2.63 3.49
N LYS A 35 17.36 -3.80 2.95
CA LYS A 35 18.75 -4.18 2.64
C LYS A 35 19.37 -3.25 1.60
N PHE A 36 18.61 -2.89 0.56
CA PHE A 36 19.06 -1.95 -0.46
C PHE A 36 19.42 -0.60 0.16
N TRP A 37 18.49 0.00 0.91
CA TRP A 37 18.71 1.32 1.51
C TRP A 37 19.82 1.35 2.54
N ARG A 38 19.93 0.30 3.37
CA ARG A 38 21.07 0.16 4.29
C ARG A 38 22.40 0.13 3.56
N ARG A 39 22.47 -0.56 2.41
CA ARG A 39 23.69 -0.63 1.62
C ARG A 39 24.03 0.70 0.96
N VAL A 40 23.04 1.38 0.37
CA VAL A 40 23.24 2.68 -0.30
C VAL A 40 23.72 3.74 0.68
N LEU A 41 23.15 3.76 1.88
CA LEU A 41 23.46 4.79 2.89
C LEU A 41 24.51 4.34 3.92
N ARG A 42 25.13 3.18 3.71
CA ARG A 42 26.15 2.61 4.60
C ARG A 42 25.68 2.50 6.06
N LEU A 43 24.38 2.28 6.27
CA LEU A 43 23.78 2.18 7.59
C LEU A 43 24.09 0.81 8.22
N GLY A 44 24.49 0.81 9.49
CA GLY A 44 24.68 -0.40 10.27
C GLY A 44 23.37 -1.18 10.47
N LYS A 45 23.47 -2.49 10.73
CA LYS A 45 22.29 -3.38 10.92
C LYS A 45 21.34 -2.92 12.03
N LYS A 46 21.85 -2.19 13.02
CA LYS A 46 21.13 -1.68 14.20
C LYS A 46 20.51 -0.30 13.99
N LEU A 47 20.84 0.42 12.92
CA LEU A 47 20.28 1.75 12.68
C LEU A 47 18.81 1.64 12.23
N MET A 48 18.00 2.55 12.76
CA MET A 48 16.59 2.66 12.42
C MET A 48 16.44 3.07 10.96
N LEU A 49 15.50 2.43 10.27
CA LEU A 49 15.11 2.73 8.90
C LEU A 49 14.08 3.86 8.82
N ILE A 50 13.80 4.53 9.94
CA ILE A 50 12.75 5.54 10.05
C ILE A 50 13.27 6.93 9.65
N PRO A 51 14.45 7.40 10.14
CA PRO A 51 15.07 8.64 9.65
C PRO A 51 15.33 8.61 8.14
N LEU A 52 15.53 7.41 7.59
CA LEU A 52 15.62 7.18 6.16
C LEU A 52 14.38 7.69 5.40
N HIS A 53 13.18 7.41 5.90
CA HIS A 53 11.93 7.74 5.21
C HIS A 53 11.71 9.26 5.17
N SER A 54 12.05 9.97 6.26
CA SER A 54 11.99 11.44 6.32
C SER A 54 13.07 12.11 5.48
N GLU A 55 14.30 11.59 5.48
CA GLU A 55 15.43 12.21 4.76
C GLU A 55 15.44 11.90 3.25
N THR A 56 14.95 10.73 2.83
CA THR A 56 14.95 10.33 1.42
C THR A 56 13.62 10.56 0.71
N GLY A 57 12.55 10.90 1.44
CA GLY A 57 11.19 11.01 0.91
C GLY A 57 10.59 9.67 0.45
N ILE A 58 11.22 8.55 0.83
CA ILE A 58 10.83 7.22 0.35
C ILE A 58 9.80 6.63 1.29
N ILE A 59 8.62 6.40 0.75
CA ILE A 59 7.47 5.84 1.47
C ILE A 59 7.72 4.36 1.84
N PRO A 60 7.30 3.91 3.05
CA PRO A 60 7.25 2.50 3.41
C PRO A 60 6.61 1.65 2.31
N LEU A 61 7.27 0.56 1.92
CA LEU A 61 6.89 -0.25 0.76
C LEU A 61 5.41 -0.68 0.78
N ARG A 62 4.89 -1.08 1.94
CA ARG A 62 3.50 -1.53 2.08
C ARG A 62 2.50 -0.41 1.75
N SER A 63 2.70 0.80 2.29
CA SER A 63 1.85 1.96 2.01
C SER A 63 1.87 2.31 0.53
N ARG A 64 3.05 2.29 -0.10
CA ARG A 64 3.20 2.57 -1.54
C ARG A 64 2.53 1.53 -2.43
N ARG A 65 2.71 0.24 -2.13
CA ARG A 65 2.01 -0.85 -2.84
C ARG A 65 0.49 -0.71 -2.73
N PHE A 66 -0.01 -0.33 -1.56
CA PHE A 66 -1.42 -0.08 -1.35
C PHE A 66 -1.94 1.17 -2.10
N LEU A 67 -1.17 2.26 -2.16
CA LEU A 67 -1.54 3.44 -2.97
C LEU A 67 -1.65 3.13 -4.48
N ILE A 68 -0.85 2.19 -4.98
CA ILE A 68 -0.94 1.68 -6.37
C ILE A 68 -2.20 0.81 -6.53
N LEU A 69 -2.47 -0.08 -5.57
CA LEU A 69 -3.70 -0.88 -5.51
C LEU A 69 -4.96 -0.02 -5.56
N LEU A 70 -4.99 1.08 -4.79
CA LEU A 70 -6.11 2.03 -4.83
C LEU A 70 -6.22 2.77 -6.17
N GLY A 71 -5.09 3.07 -6.82
CA GLY A 71 -5.09 3.59 -8.18
C GLY A 71 -5.73 2.62 -9.18
N TYR A 72 -5.46 1.32 -9.03
CA TYR A 72 -6.12 0.29 -9.82
C TYR A 72 -7.61 0.16 -9.49
N LEU A 73 -8.00 0.22 -8.22
CA LEU A 73 -9.41 0.22 -7.83
C LEU A 73 -10.16 1.42 -8.41
N LYS A 74 -9.57 2.63 -8.36
CA LYS A 74 -10.11 3.82 -9.02
C LYS A 74 -10.30 3.59 -10.52
N TYR A 75 -9.31 2.99 -11.18
CA TYR A 75 -9.40 2.62 -12.59
C TYR A 75 -10.53 1.61 -12.86
N LEU A 76 -10.70 0.59 -12.01
CA LEU A 76 -11.79 -0.38 -12.17
C LEU A 76 -13.16 0.27 -12.04
N LEU A 77 -13.32 1.22 -11.12
CA LEU A 77 -14.58 1.95 -10.91
C LEU A 77 -14.91 2.92 -12.05
N SER A 78 -13.91 3.47 -12.73
CA SER A 78 -14.11 4.37 -13.86
C SER A 78 -14.43 3.67 -15.18
N LYS A 79 -14.48 2.33 -15.21
CA LYS A 79 -14.88 1.56 -16.39
C LYS A 79 -16.37 1.31 -16.45
N ASP A 80 -16.89 1.29 -17.67
CA ASP A 80 -18.25 0.86 -17.96
C ASP A 80 -18.49 -0.58 -17.47
N CYS A 81 -19.73 -0.86 -17.06
CA CYS A 81 -20.17 -2.16 -16.53
C CYS A 81 -19.89 -3.33 -17.47
N ASP A 82 -19.91 -3.10 -18.78
CA ASP A 82 -19.72 -4.14 -19.81
C ASP A 82 -18.26 -4.58 -19.98
N LYS A 83 -17.30 -3.94 -19.30
CA LYS A 83 -15.89 -4.36 -19.33
C LYS A 83 -15.65 -5.48 -18.31
N TYR A 84 -14.96 -6.54 -18.74
CA TYR A 84 -14.59 -7.68 -17.88
C TYR A 84 -13.94 -7.27 -16.55
N ALA A 85 -13.13 -6.21 -16.54
CA ALA A 85 -12.50 -5.71 -15.33
C ALA A 85 -13.51 -5.18 -14.30
N ARG A 86 -14.55 -4.45 -14.75
CA ARG A 86 -15.63 -3.95 -13.90
C ARG A 86 -16.52 -5.10 -13.42
N ALA A 87 -16.84 -6.04 -14.29
CA ALA A 87 -17.61 -7.24 -13.95
C ALA A 87 -16.89 -8.12 -12.90
N ALA A 88 -15.57 -8.28 -13.00
CA ALA A 88 -14.76 -9.00 -12.02
C ALA A 88 -14.76 -8.30 -10.64
N LEU A 89 -14.71 -6.96 -10.62
CA LEU A 89 -14.84 -6.18 -9.39
C LEU A 89 -16.21 -6.40 -8.73
N GLU A 90 -17.29 -6.33 -9.49
CA GLU A 90 -18.65 -6.54 -8.95
C GLU A 90 -18.85 -7.97 -8.44
N SER A 91 -18.32 -8.98 -9.15
CA SER A 91 -18.32 -10.36 -8.68
C SER A 91 -17.56 -10.51 -7.35
N SER A 92 -16.40 -9.85 -7.23
CA SER A 92 -15.60 -9.83 -6.02
C SER A 92 -16.31 -9.16 -4.83
N ARG A 93 -17.11 -8.11 -5.10
CA ARG A 93 -17.98 -7.46 -4.10
C ARG A 93 -19.10 -8.36 -3.64
N SER A 94 -19.79 -9.02 -4.58
CA SER A 94 -20.82 -10.00 -4.26
C SER A 94 -20.30 -11.12 -3.36
N PHE A 95 -19.09 -11.62 -3.63
CA PHE A 95 -18.43 -12.58 -2.75
C PHE A 95 -18.09 -11.99 -1.38
N ALA A 96 -17.62 -10.75 -1.30
CA ALA A 96 -17.37 -10.10 -0.02
C ALA A 96 -18.65 -9.93 0.82
N MET A 97 -19.77 -9.52 0.21
CA MET A 97 -21.08 -9.37 0.86
C MET A 97 -21.62 -10.70 1.41
N THR A 98 -21.34 -11.80 0.72
CA THR A 98 -21.71 -13.16 1.15
C THR A 98 -20.68 -13.79 2.11
N GLY A 99 -19.69 -13.02 2.58
CA GLY A 99 -18.68 -13.46 3.53
C GLY A 99 -17.57 -14.34 2.96
N LYS A 100 -17.60 -14.63 1.65
CA LYS A 100 -16.63 -15.50 0.96
C LYS A 100 -15.29 -14.78 0.76
N PHE A 101 -14.25 -15.56 0.45
CA PHE A 101 -12.96 -15.01 0.04
C PHE A 101 -13.11 -14.30 -1.30
N SER A 102 -12.55 -13.09 -1.38
CA SER A 102 -12.60 -12.29 -2.60
C SER A 102 -11.48 -11.27 -2.62
N TRP A 103 -11.15 -10.80 -3.81
CA TRP A 103 -10.16 -9.75 -4.01
C TRP A 103 -10.52 -8.46 -3.23
N PHE A 104 -11.79 -8.09 -3.14
CA PHE A 104 -12.22 -6.88 -2.43
C PHE A 104 -12.03 -7.02 -0.91
N LYS A 105 -12.28 -8.22 -0.37
CA LYS A 105 -11.98 -8.54 1.02
C LYS A 105 -10.48 -8.42 1.30
N ASP A 106 -9.65 -8.92 0.38
CA ASP A 106 -8.19 -8.81 0.46
C ASP A 106 -7.70 -7.35 0.40
N VAL A 107 -8.35 -6.47 -0.36
CA VAL A 107 -8.08 -5.02 -0.34
C VAL A 107 -8.30 -4.45 1.06
N ASN A 108 -9.43 -4.75 1.71
CA ASN A 108 -9.71 -4.27 3.06
C ASN A 108 -8.75 -4.85 4.11
N VAL A 109 -8.37 -6.13 3.97
CA VAL A 109 -7.34 -6.74 4.83
C VAL A 109 -5.97 -6.11 4.61
N ALA A 110 -5.60 -5.77 3.37
CA ALA A 110 -4.36 -5.07 3.09
C ALA A 110 -4.34 -3.66 3.70
N GLY A 111 -5.48 -2.96 3.68
CA GLY A 111 -5.66 -1.65 4.31
C GLY A 111 -5.46 -1.69 5.83
N SER A 112 -6.11 -2.63 6.52
CA SER A 112 -5.99 -2.77 7.98
C SER A 112 -4.57 -3.12 8.45
N ARG A 113 -3.73 -3.70 7.57
CA ARG A 113 -2.32 -4.00 7.84
C ARG A 113 -1.39 -2.79 7.73
N LEU A 114 -1.87 -1.63 7.27
CA LEU A 114 -1.05 -0.42 7.17
C LEU A 114 -0.69 0.21 8.52
N LYS A 115 -1.22 -0.32 9.64
CA LYS A 115 -1.00 0.18 11.01
C LYS A 115 -1.41 1.65 11.18
N PHE A 116 -2.17 2.20 10.25
CA PHE A 116 -2.97 3.39 10.42
C PHE A 116 -4.39 2.88 10.70
N ASP A 117 -5.09 3.43 11.69
CA ASP A 117 -6.47 3.03 11.99
C ASP A 117 -7.40 3.51 10.88
N LEU A 118 -7.37 2.81 9.74
CA LEU A 118 -8.12 3.12 8.54
C LEU A 118 -9.43 2.36 8.56
N GLU A 119 -10.51 3.11 8.36
CA GLU A 119 -11.80 2.52 8.09
C GLU A 119 -11.76 1.67 6.81
N PRO A 120 -12.38 0.47 6.80
CA PRO A 120 -12.50 -0.34 5.61
C PRO A 120 -13.21 0.41 4.48
N ILE A 121 -12.84 0.12 3.24
CA ILE A 121 -13.53 0.67 2.08
C ILE A 121 -14.91 0.00 1.97
N SER A 122 -15.95 0.82 1.85
CA SER A 122 -17.32 0.33 1.66
C SER A 122 -17.43 -0.58 0.45
N LEU A 123 -18.15 -1.69 0.60
CA LEU A 123 -18.41 -2.65 -0.47
C LEU A 123 -19.22 -2.01 -1.62
N GLU A 124 -20.00 -0.97 -1.30
CA GLU A 124 -20.90 -0.29 -2.23
C GLU A 124 -20.26 0.93 -2.92
N VAL A 125 -18.96 1.18 -2.70
CA VAL A 125 -18.31 2.36 -3.30
C VAL A 125 -18.41 2.33 -4.82
N THR A 126 -19.05 3.33 -5.42
CA THR A 126 -19.20 3.42 -6.88
C THR A 126 -18.38 4.56 -7.45
N ASP A 127 -18.22 5.64 -6.69
CA ASP A 127 -17.51 6.83 -7.10
C ASP A 127 -15.98 6.65 -7.06
N PRO A 128 -15.28 6.78 -8.20
CA PRO A 128 -13.82 6.77 -8.26
C PRO A 128 -13.16 7.91 -7.46
N GLU A 129 -13.82 9.05 -7.28
CA GLU A 129 -13.25 10.19 -6.52
C GLU A 129 -13.18 9.89 -5.03
N ARG A 130 -14.12 9.11 -4.49
CA ARG A 130 -14.03 8.62 -3.11
C ARG A 130 -12.76 7.80 -2.84
N ILE A 131 -12.29 7.03 -3.83
CA ILE A 131 -11.03 6.30 -3.72
C ILE A 131 -9.84 7.26 -3.74
N GLU A 132 -9.91 8.34 -4.50
CA GLU A 132 -8.85 9.36 -4.52
C GLU A 132 -8.77 10.12 -3.19
N GLU A 133 -9.91 10.45 -2.58
CA GLU A 133 -9.95 10.99 -1.21
C GLU A 133 -9.29 10.03 -0.21
N TYR A 134 -9.61 8.74 -0.30
CA TYR A 134 -9.02 7.72 0.57
C TYR A 134 -7.49 7.63 0.38
N ARG A 135 -6.98 7.75 -0.85
CA ARG A 135 -5.54 7.80 -1.14
C ARG A 135 -4.86 9.01 -0.48
N LYS A 136 -5.49 10.19 -0.53
CA LYS A 136 -4.99 11.40 0.12
C LYS A 136 -4.93 11.26 1.64
N VAL A 137 -5.94 10.62 2.25
CA VAL A 137 -5.94 10.33 3.69
C VAL A 137 -4.75 9.45 4.06
N ILE A 138 -4.51 8.36 3.32
CA ILE A 138 -3.38 7.45 3.57
C ILE A 138 -2.04 8.17 3.45
N GLN A 139 -1.87 9.03 2.45
CA GLN A 139 -0.65 9.83 2.29
C GLN A 139 -0.40 10.71 3.53
N ARG A 140 -1.42 11.44 4.00
CA ARG A 140 -1.32 12.27 5.20
C ARG A 140 -1.02 11.45 6.46
N SER A 141 -1.79 10.38 6.72
CA SER A 141 -1.57 9.52 7.90
C SER A 141 -0.17 8.90 7.92
N MET A 142 0.39 8.63 6.75
CA MET A 142 1.75 8.14 6.62
C MET A 142 2.78 9.24 6.92
N GLU A 143 2.62 10.44 6.40
CA GLU A 143 3.47 11.59 6.71
C GLU A 143 3.48 11.88 8.22
N ASP A 144 2.29 11.96 8.84
CA ASP A 144 2.12 12.18 10.28
C ASP A 144 2.84 11.12 11.12
N ARG A 145 2.75 9.85 10.69
CA ARG A 145 3.43 8.75 11.38
C ARG A 145 4.94 8.84 11.26
N VAL A 146 5.47 9.13 10.07
CA VAL A 146 6.92 9.30 9.89
C VAL A 146 7.42 10.42 10.80
N LEU A 147 6.72 11.55 10.86
CA LEU A 147 7.04 12.66 11.74
C LEU A 147 6.99 12.26 13.23
N THR A 148 5.95 11.53 13.64
CA THR A 148 5.80 11.05 15.02
C THR A 148 6.91 10.09 15.41
N GLU A 149 7.26 9.15 14.53
CA GLU A 149 8.33 8.17 14.80
C GLU A 149 9.72 8.83 14.80
N VAL A 150 9.98 9.86 13.98
CA VAL A 150 11.22 10.67 14.02
C VAL A 150 11.32 11.44 15.33
N GLY A 151 10.28 12.15 15.76
CA GLY A 151 10.30 12.91 17.03
C GLY A 151 10.46 12.03 18.27
N ASN A 152 10.06 10.76 18.20
CA ASN A 152 10.34 9.78 19.25
C ASN A 152 11.76 9.18 19.17
N SER A 153 12.38 9.19 18.00
CA SER A 153 13.72 8.65 17.75
C SER A 153 14.85 9.55 18.25
N GLU A 154 14.64 10.87 18.30
CA GLU A 154 15.60 11.84 18.84
C GLU A 154 15.77 11.75 20.37
N LYS A 155 14.94 10.97 21.06
CA LYS A 155 14.96 10.80 22.53
C LYS A 155 15.74 9.56 23.01
N LEU A 156 16.54 8.94 22.14
CA LEU A 156 17.40 7.78 22.42
C LEU A 156 18.87 8.12 22.17
#